data_AF-A0A4P5ZI68-F1
#
_entry.id   AF-A0A4P5ZI68-F1
#
_cell.length_a   1.000
_cell.length_b   1.000
_cell.length_c   1.000
_cell.angle_alpha   90.00
_cell.angle_beta   90.00
_cell.angle_gamma   90.00
#
_symmetry.space_group_name_H-M   'P 1'
#
loop_
_entity.id
_entity.type
_entity.pdbx_description
1 polymer ?
#
loop_
_entity_poly.entity_id
_entity_poly.type
_entity_poly.pdbx_seq_one_letter_code
_entity_poly.pdbx_strand_id
1 'polypeptide(L)'
;MKDRARQFGETGGFRLLNTLQESAKPDVRFHLMGHSFGCIVASSILVGPKEQNALVRPIDSLVLVQGALSLWSYCSEIPVAPGRKGYFSRLITEKRVAGPIITTRSRYDTAVGKMYPIGAGIRRQIEFAPGELPKYGGLGTFGAQGSGLELVEMEMLPLEQSYSFKPGLIYNLDGSSFICEMEGSGGAHNDIAKPEVAHAVWEATIGR
;
A
#
# COMPACT_ATOMS: atom_id res chain seq x y z
N MET A 1 7.60 -7.14 14.07
CA MET A 1 7.78 -5.89 13.30
C MET A 1 6.45 -5.30 12.85
N LYS A 2 5.55 -6.07 12.22
CA LYS A 2 4.19 -5.63 11.82
C LYS A 2 3.41 -4.91 12.93
N ASP A 3 3.32 -5.48 14.14
CA ASP A 3 2.59 -4.86 15.24
C ASP A 3 3.21 -3.54 15.72
N ARG A 4 4.55 -3.46 15.73
CA ARG A 4 5.27 -2.22 16.07
C ARG A 4 5.03 -1.13 15.03
N ALA A 5 5.09 -1.48 13.74
CA ALA A 5 4.79 -0.56 12.65
C ALA A 5 3.36 -0.01 12.76
N ARG A 6 2.40 -0.90 13.03
CA ARG A 6 0.99 -0.54 13.26
C ARG A 6 0.83 0.39 14.46
N GLN A 7 1.35 -0.01 15.62
CA GLN A 7 1.25 0.76 16.86
C GLN A 7 1.90 2.14 16.72
N PHE A 8 3.08 2.22 16.10
CA PHE A 8 3.75 3.49 15.85
C PHE A 8 2.93 4.40 14.93
N GLY A 9 2.42 3.87 13.81
CA GLY A 9 1.60 4.63 12.88
C GLY A 9 0.33 5.17 13.53
N GLU A 10 -0.42 4.32 14.24
CA GLU A 10 -1.67 4.70 14.93
C GLU A 10 -1.47 5.69 16.08
N THR A 11 -0.24 5.90 16.55
CA THR A 11 0.05 6.76 17.70
C THR A 11 0.97 7.92 17.31
N GLY A 12 2.29 7.72 17.35
CA GLY A 12 3.28 8.74 17.07
C GLY A 12 3.13 9.33 15.68
N GLY A 13 2.96 8.49 14.67
CA GLY A 13 2.83 8.94 13.29
C GLY A 13 1.52 9.72 13.03
N PHE A 14 0.38 9.24 13.53
CA PHE A 14 -0.89 9.96 13.48
C PHE A 14 -0.80 11.35 14.15
N ARG A 15 -0.23 11.42 15.36
CA ARG A 15 -0.02 12.70 16.06
C ARG A 15 0.89 13.65 15.29
N LEU A 16 1.98 13.13 14.70
CA LEU A 16 2.89 13.92 13.89
C LEU A 16 2.17 14.50 12.67
N LEU A 17 1.41 13.69 11.93
CA LEU A 17 0.66 14.15 10.75
C LEU A 17 -0.33 15.26 11.12
N ASN A 18 -1.14 15.07 12.16
CA ASN A 18 -2.09 16.10 12.60
C ASN A 18 -1.40 17.38 13.07
N THR A 19 -0.32 17.27 13.84
CA THR A 19 0.46 18.44 14.29
C THR A 19 1.00 19.23 13.10
N LEU A 20 1.52 18.54 12.08
CA LEU A 20 2.01 19.19 10.86
C LEU A 20 0.86 19.83 10.07
N GLN A 21 -0.29 19.15 9.92
CA GLN A 21 -1.45 19.68 9.19
C GLN A 21 -2.07 20.90 9.88
N GLU A 22 -2.12 20.92 11.21
CA GLU A 22 -2.58 22.06 12.03
C GLU A 22 -1.66 23.26 11.92
N SER A 23 -0.34 23.02 11.85
CA SER A 23 0.67 24.08 11.76
C SER A 23 0.86 24.61 10.34
N ALA A 24 0.54 23.80 9.33
CA ALA A 24 0.74 24.14 7.94
C ALA A 24 -0.41 25.00 7.39
N LYS A 25 -0.09 25.84 6.39
CA LYS A 25 -1.13 26.55 5.62
C LYS A 25 -2.08 25.56 4.93
N PRO A 26 -3.34 25.97 4.64
CA PRO A 26 -4.32 25.08 4.01
C PRO A 26 -3.90 24.53 2.64
N ASP A 27 -3.03 25.24 1.91
CA ASP A 27 -2.53 24.88 0.57
C ASP A 27 -1.32 23.93 0.60
N VAL A 28 -0.73 23.66 1.78
CA VAL A 28 0.33 22.67 1.93
C VAL A 28 -0.25 21.27 1.83
N ARG A 29 0.30 20.50 0.89
CA ARG A 29 -0.07 19.12 0.59
C ARG A 29 0.77 18.12 1.36
N PHE A 30 0.14 17.02 1.77
CA PHE A 30 0.75 15.93 2.51
C PHE A 30 0.69 14.66 1.69
N HIS A 31 1.83 14.05 1.42
CA HIS A 31 1.93 12.79 0.68
C HIS A 31 2.66 11.77 1.54
N LEU A 32 2.15 10.55 1.63
CA LEU A 32 2.80 9.48 2.38
C LEU A 32 3.29 8.40 1.44
N MET A 33 4.51 7.92 1.70
CA MET A 33 5.07 6.76 1.04
C MET A 33 5.58 5.77 2.08
N GLY A 34 5.27 4.50 1.88
CA GLY A 34 5.79 3.40 2.68
C GLY A 34 6.39 2.33 1.78
N HIS A 35 7.45 1.68 2.25
CA HIS A 35 8.01 0.46 1.66
C HIS A 35 7.89 -0.71 2.64
N SER A 36 7.57 -1.91 2.18
CA SER A 36 7.54 -3.12 3.02
C SER A 36 6.63 -2.93 4.25
N PHE A 37 7.16 -3.05 5.48
CA PHE A 37 6.41 -2.73 6.71
C PHE A 37 6.17 -1.22 6.91
N GLY A 38 6.90 -0.35 6.23
CA GLY A 38 6.58 1.07 6.12
C GLY A 38 5.21 1.31 5.50
N CYS A 39 4.71 0.41 4.65
CA CYS A 39 3.31 0.45 4.18
C CYS A 39 2.31 0.30 5.33
N ILE A 40 2.62 -0.53 6.33
CA ILE A 40 1.81 -0.63 7.55
C ILE A 40 1.88 0.68 8.32
N VAL A 41 3.07 1.28 8.46
CA VAL A 41 3.23 2.58 9.13
C VAL A 41 2.37 3.64 8.45
N ALA A 42 2.52 3.84 7.14
CA ALA A 42 1.79 4.85 6.39
C ALA A 42 0.26 4.67 6.49
N SER A 43 -0.24 3.44 6.31
CA SER A 43 -1.68 3.16 6.43
C SER A 43 -2.19 3.29 7.87
N SER A 44 -1.39 2.93 8.87
CA SER A 44 -1.71 3.11 10.28
C SER A 44 -1.71 4.57 10.71
N ILE A 45 -0.84 5.41 10.15
CA ILE A 45 -0.90 6.88 10.32
C ILE A 45 -2.27 7.37 9.89
N LEU A 46 -2.78 6.88 8.77
CA LEU A 46 -4.07 7.34 8.25
C LEU A 46 -5.25 6.78 9.02
N VAL A 47 -5.20 5.56 9.56
CA VAL A 47 -6.30 5.02 10.38
C VAL A 47 -6.33 5.64 11.78
N GLY A 48 -5.18 5.95 12.36
CA GLY A 48 -5.07 6.51 13.71
C GLY A 48 -5.50 5.56 14.82
N PRO A 49 -5.60 6.05 16.07
CA PRO A 49 -5.98 5.22 17.22
C PRO A 49 -7.46 4.78 17.14
N LYS A 50 -7.88 3.87 18.02
CA LYS A 50 -9.29 3.43 18.04
C LYS A 50 -10.25 4.60 18.34
N GLU A 51 -9.83 5.52 19.19
CA GLU A 51 -10.56 6.71 19.60
C GLU A 51 -9.81 7.96 19.11
N GLN A 52 -10.52 9.07 18.91
CA GLN A 52 -9.92 10.36 18.53
C GLN A 52 -9.05 10.29 17.26
N ASN A 53 -9.52 9.56 16.26
CA ASN A 53 -8.79 9.34 15.01
C ASN A 53 -9.20 10.26 13.87
N ALA A 54 -9.82 11.40 14.14
CA ALA A 54 -10.10 12.37 13.08
C ALA A 54 -8.79 12.92 12.51
N LEU A 55 -8.61 12.85 11.19
CA LEU A 55 -7.56 13.62 10.52
C LEU A 55 -8.00 15.07 10.41
N VAL A 56 -7.05 16.00 10.52
CA VAL A 56 -7.30 17.43 10.30
C VAL A 56 -7.79 17.66 8.86
N ARG A 57 -7.16 16.99 7.89
CA ARG A 57 -7.63 16.85 6.51
C ARG A 57 -7.11 15.56 5.86
N PRO A 58 -7.79 15.02 4.83
CA PRO A 58 -7.23 13.92 4.04
C PRO A 58 -5.83 14.27 3.51
N ILE A 59 -4.97 13.26 3.36
CA ILE A 59 -3.70 13.45 2.66
C ILE A 59 -3.90 13.47 1.14
N ASP A 60 -2.96 14.01 0.40
CA ASP A 60 -3.07 14.25 -1.03
C ASP A 60 -2.73 13.03 -1.88
N SER A 61 -1.82 12.14 -1.44
CA SER A 61 -1.65 10.82 -2.06
C SER A 61 -0.94 9.82 -1.14
N LEU A 62 -1.16 8.53 -1.41
CA LEU A 62 -0.55 7.43 -0.67
C LEU A 62 0.16 6.47 -1.64
N VAL A 63 1.44 6.18 -1.40
CA VAL A 63 2.22 5.23 -2.21
C VAL A 63 2.76 4.09 -1.35
N LEU A 64 2.45 2.85 -1.74
CA LEU A 64 2.72 1.63 -0.99
C LEU A 64 3.60 0.69 -1.81
N VAL A 65 4.91 0.83 -1.66
CA VAL A 65 5.89 0.10 -2.47
C VAL A 65 6.22 -1.26 -1.85
N GLN A 66 6.09 -2.34 -2.61
CA GLN A 66 6.38 -3.72 -2.16
C GLN A 66 5.78 -4.03 -0.78
N GLY A 67 4.48 -3.76 -0.62
CA GLY A 67 3.85 -3.76 0.71
C GLY A 67 3.85 -5.12 1.41
N ALA A 68 4.42 -5.19 2.61
CA ALA A 68 4.51 -6.39 3.44
C ALA A 68 3.30 -6.54 4.40
N LEU A 69 2.10 -6.41 3.84
CA LEU A 69 0.79 -6.54 4.49
C LEU A 69 -0.17 -7.30 3.57
N SER A 70 -1.34 -7.68 4.09
CA SER A 70 -2.29 -8.51 3.34
C SER A 70 -2.81 -7.78 2.10
N LEU A 71 -2.97 -8.50 0.98
CA LEU A 71 -3.75 -8.00 -0.18
C LEU A 71 -5.18 -7.58 0.20
N TRP A 72 -5.74 -8.23 1.23
CA TRP A 72 -7.09 -7.98 1.77
C TRP A 72 -7.15 -6.83 2.78
N SER A 73 -6.06 -6.05 2.93
CA SER A 73 -5.96 -5.06 3.99
C SER A 73 -6.95 -3.90 3.85
N TYR A 74 -7.45 -3.60 2.65
CA TYR A 74 -8.27 -2.42 2.38
C TYR A 74 -9.73 -2.73 2.03
N CYS A 75 -10.05 -3.98 1.69
CA CYS A 75 -11.38 -4.33 1.22
C CYS A 75 -12.46 -4.19 2.29
N SER A 76 -13.71 -3.99 1.85
CA SER A 76 -14.88 -3.91 2.73
C SER A 76 -15.24 -5.26 3.35
N GLU A 77 -14.87 -6.37 2.72
CA GLU A 77 -15.07 -7.73 3.23
C GLU A 77 -13.96 -8.67 2.75
N ILE A 78 -13.42 -9.47 3.67
CA ILE A 78 -12.40 -10.48 3.38
C ILE A 78 -13.11 -11.76 2.92
N PRO A 79 -12.88 -12.27 1.68
CA PRO A 79 -13.65 -13.39 1.12
C PRO A 79 -13.66 -14.67 1.98
N VAL A 80 -12.56 -14.92 2.69
CA VAL A 80 -12.37 -16.13 3.52
C VAL A 80 -12.81 -15.96 4.98
N ALA A 81 -13.34 -14.79 5.33
CA ALA A 81 -13.77 -14.43 6.68
C ALA A 81 -14.99 -13.50 6.60
N PRO A 82 -16.19 -14.05 6.34
CA PRO A 82 -17.42 -13.27 6.19
C PRO A 82 -17.64 -12.29 7.34
N GLY A 83 -18.08 -11.07 7.01
CA GLY A 83 -18.30 -9.98 7.97
C GLY A 83 -17.02 -9.34 8.53
N ARG A 84 -15.83 -9.86 8.21
CA ARG A 84 -14.55 -9.24 8.61
C ARG A 84 -14.08 -8.28 7.51
N LYS A 85 -13.91 -7.01 7.87
CA LYS A 85 -13.33 -5.99 6.97
C LYS A 85 -11.80 -6.06 6.97
N GLY A 86 -11.18 -5.56 5.90
CA GLY A 86 -9.75 -5.28 5.88
C GLY A 86 -9.38 -4.32 7.01
N TYR A 87 -8.23 -4.53 7.65
CA TYR A 87 -7.82 -3.73 8.81
C TYR A 87 -7.75 -2.22 8.50
N PHE A 88 -7.35 -1.87 7.29
CA PHE A 88 -7.22 -0.50 6.80
C PHE A 88 -8.43 -0.06 5.94
N SER A 89 -9.54 -0.81 5.93
CA SER A 89 -10.71 -0.47 5.10
C SER A 89 -11.28 0.93 5.39
N ARG A 90 -11.10 1.41 6.62
CA ARG A 90 -11.52 2.76 7.04
C ARG A 90 -10.85 3.87 6.24
N LEU A 91 -9.63 3.66 5.77
CA LEU A 91 -8.92 4.61 4.91
C LEU A 91 -9.74 4.91 3.65
N ILE A 92 -10.36 3.88 3.08
CA ILE A 92 -11.21 3.97 1.88
C ILE A 92 -12.58 4.54 2.24
N THR A 93 -13.27 3.94 3.23
CA THR A 93 -14.66 4.33 3.54
C THR A 93 -14.78 5.75 4.07
N GLU A 94 -13.75 6.27 4.74
CA GLU A 94 -13.71 7.64 5.28
C GLU A 94 -12.94 8.61 4.37
N LYS A 95 -12.55 8.18 3.15
CA LYS A 95 -11.84 9.01 2.16
C LYS A 95 -10.64 9.76 2.75
N ARG A 96 -9.79 9.04 3.49
CA ARG A 96 -8.62 9.61 4.19
C ARG A 96 -7.46 9.99 3.26
N VAL A 97 -7.56 9.62 1.99
CA VAL A 97 -6.69 10.06 0.91
C VAL A 97 -7.58 10.76 -0.11
N ALA A 98 -7.28 12.03 -0.40
CA ALA A 98 -8.02 12.85 -1.36
C ALA A 98 -7.64 12.52 -2.80
N GLY A 99 -6.36 12.23 -3.08
CA GLY A 99 -5.87 11.88 -4.41
C GLY A 99 -5.72 10.36 -4.63
N PRO A 100 -4.78 9.92 -5.47
CA PRO A 100 -4.62 8.51 -5.81
C PRO A 100 -3.94 7.72 -4.68
N ILE A 101 -4.26 6.42 -4.63
CA ILE A 101 -3.51 5.43 -3.86
C ILE A 101 -2.76 4.55 -4.84
N ILE A 102 -1.44 4.47 -4.72
CA ILE A 102 -0.60 3.64 -5.58
C ILE A 102 -0.03 2.50 -4.76
N THR A 103 -0.04 1.29 -5.30
CA THR A 103 0.75 0.18 -4.76
C THR A 103 1.46 -0.55 -5.87
N THR A 104 2.69 -0.99 -5.61
CA THR A 104 3.50 -1.70 -6.58
C THR A 104 3.57 -3.19 -6.24
N ARG A 105 3.57 -4.02 -7.28
CA ARG A 105 3.87 -5.45 -7.17
C ARG A 105 5.05 -5.82 -8.06
N SER A 106 5.76 -6.88 -7.69
CA SER A 106 6.75 -7.50 -8.57
C SER A 106 6.76 -9.00 -8.37
N ARG A 107 6.80 -9.75 -9.48
CA ARG A 107 6.98 -11.22 -9.43
C ARG A 107 8.34 -11.64 -8.88
N TYR A 108 9.30 -10.73 -8.84
CA TYR A 108 10.66 -10.95 -8.33
C TYR A 108 10.78 -10.63 -6.82
N ASP A 109 9.75 -10.04 -6.20
CA ASP A 109 9.69 -9.86 -4.75
C ASP A 109 9.38 -11.19 -4.05
N THR A 110 10.43 -11.95 -3.70
CA THR A 110 10.29 -13.23 -3.02
C THR A 110 10.03 -13.07 -1.52
N ALA A 111 10.35 -11.92 -0.93
CA ALA A 111 10.07 -11.68 0.48
C ALA A 111 8.56 -11.63 0.73
N VAL A 112 7.84 -10.85 -0.06
CA VAL A 112 6.38 -10.75 0.04
C VAL A 112 5.71 -11.92 -0.68
N GLY A 113 6.29 -12.41 -1.78
CA GLY A 113 5.68 -13.50 -2.56
C GLY A 113 5.81 -14.88 -1.92
N LYS A 114 6.93 -15.18 -1.25
CA LYS A 114 7.22 -16.53 -0.70
C LYS A 114 7.33 -16.55 0.82
N MET A 115 7.98 -15.55 1.43
CA MET A 115 8.19 -15.55 2.88
C MET A 115 6.96 -15.07 3.66
N TYR A 116 6.13 -14.19 3.09
CA TYR A 116 4.89 -13.73 3.75
C TYR A 116 3.86 -14.86 3.97
N PRO A 117 3.54 -15.73 2.98
CA PRO A 117 2.67 -16.89 3.22
C PRO A 117 3.24 -17.88 4.26
N ILE A 118 4.56 -18.09 4.25
CA ILE A 118 5.24 -18.98 5.20
C ILE A 118 5.22 -18.41 6.63
N GLY A 119 5.50 -17.11 6.79
CA GLY A 119 5.44 -16.41 8.08
C GLY A 119 4.02 -16.21 8.61
N ALA A 120 3.01 -16.31 7.74
CA ALA A 120 1.60 -16.41 8.12
C ALA A 120 1.18 -17.85 8.51
N GLY A 121 2.11 -18.81 8.47
CA GLY A 121 1.93 -20.19 8.95
C GLY A 121 1.50 -21.19 7.89
N ILE A 122 1.61 -20.89 6.59
CA ILE A 122 0.97 -21.69 5.53
C ILE A 122 1.96 -22.07 4.45
N ARG A 123 2.56 -23.25 4.63
CA ARG A 123 3.50 -23.86 3.66
C ARG A 123 2.81 -24.58 2.49
N ARG A 124 1.49 -24.81 2.54
CA ARG A 124 0.74 -25.70 1.61
C ARG A 124 -0.25 -24.99 0.67
N GLN A 125 -0.38 -23.67 0.74
CA GLN A 125 -1.20 -22.88 -0.20
C GLN A 125 -0.26 -22.00 -1.04
N ILE A 126 0.70 -22.59 -1.75
CA ILE A 126 1.58 -21.84 -2.68
C ILE A 126 1.18 -22.13 -4.13
N GLU A 127 0.51 -23.24 -4.39
CA GLU A 127 -0.09 -23.56 -5.68
C GLU A 127 -1.53 -23.03 -5.71
N PHE A 128 -1.77 -22.04 -6.58
CA PHE A 128 -3.09 -21.47 -6.84
C PHE A 128 -3.48 -21.75 -8.28
N ALA A 129 -4.77 -21.98 -8.52
CA ALA A 129 -5.29 -22.03 -9.87
C ALA A 129 -5.10 -20.66 -10.54
N PRO A 130 -4.76 -20.59 -11.84
CA PRO A 130 -4.73 -19.33 -12.58
C PRO A 130 -6.05 -18.57 -12.41
N GLY A 131 -5.98 -17.34 -11.89
CA GLY A 131 -7.15 -16.49 -11.64
C GLY A 131 -7.71 -16.53 -10.21
N GLU A 132 -7.21 -17.41 -9.33
CA GLU A 132 -7.60 -17.40 -7.92
C GLU A 132 -6.61 -16.64 -7.04
N LEU A 133 -7.13 -15.75 -6.18
CA LEU A 133 -6.32 -15.00 -5.22
C LEU A 133 -6.09 -15.80 -3.94
N PRO A 134 -4.89 -15.69 -3.33
CA PRO A 134 -4.56 -16.44 -2.14
C PRO A 134 -5.34 -15.96 -0.92
N LYS A 135 -5.70 -16.90 -0.04
CA LYS A 135 -6.17 -16.54 1.31
C LYS A 135 -5.14 -15.68 2.05
N TYR A 136 -3.86 -15.99 1.86
CA TYR A 136 -2.73 -15.27 2.45
C TYR A 136 -1.75 -14.89 1.34
N GLY A 137 -1.83 -13.63 0.91
CA GLY A 137 -0.86 -13.03 0.00
C GLY A 137 -0.48 -11.64 0.47
N GLY A 138 0.65 -11.15 0.00
CA GLY A 138 1.08 -9.81 0.31
C GLY A 138 0.71 -8.81 -0.78
N LEU A 139 0.50 -7.57 -0.36
CA LEU A 139 0.22 -6.43 -1.24
C LEU A 139 1.32 -6.28 -2.31
N GLY A 140 2.60 -6.42 -1.93
CA GLY A 140 3.75 -6.35 -2.85
C GLY A 140 3.83 -7.45 -3.91
N THR A 141 2.91 -8.42 -3.89
CA THR A 141 2.84 -9.51 -4.88
C THR A 141 1.55 -9.45 -5.68
N PHE A 142 0.42 -9.15 -5.04
CA PHE A 142 -0.90 -9.21 -5.66
C PHE A 142 -1.55 -7.84 -5.86
N GLY A 143 -0.97 -6.78 -5.32
CA GLY A 143 -1.63 -5.49 -5.18
C GLY A 143 -2.76 -5.53 -4.14
N ALA A 144 -3.50 -4.43 -4.02
CA ALA A 144 -4.71 -4.36 -3.23
C ALA A 144 -5.83 -5.15 -3.90
N GLN A 145 -6.59 -5.93 -3.12
CA GLN A 145 -7.63 -6.81 -3.66
C GLN A 145 -8.87 -6.81 -2.76
N GLY A 146 -10.00 -7.20 -3.36
CA GLY A 146 -11.27 -7.41 -2.67
C GLY A 146 -12.33 -6.33 -2.92
N SER A 147 -13.54 -6.58 -2.41
CA SER A 147 -14.71 -5.74 -2.64
C SER A 147 -14.60 -4.36 -2.00
N GLY A 148 -15.37 -3.40 -2.55
CA GLY A 148 -15.41 -2.02 -2.05
C GLY A 148 -14.18 -1.18 -2.40
N LEU A 149 -13.34 -1.65 -3.33
CA LEU A 149 -12.19 -0.95 -3.85
C LEU A 149 -12.41 -0.62 -5.33
N GLU A 150 -12.10 0.61 -5.73
CA GLU A 150 -12.02 1.02 -7.13
C GLU A 150 -10.58 0.78 -7.62
N LEU A 151 -10.32 -0.41 -8.16
CA LEU A 151 -8.99 -0.89 -8.53
C LEU A 151 -8.69 -0.63 -10.01
N VAL A 152 -7.46 -0.21 -10.30
CA VAL A 152 -6.89 -0.13 -11.65
C VAL A 152 -5.61 -0.95 -11.69
N GLU A 153 -5.58 -1.95 -12.55
CA GLU A 153 -4.38 -2.75 -12.85
C GLU A 153 -3.63 -2.08 -14.00
N MET A 154 -2.34 -1.79 -13.82
CA MET A 154 -1.52 -1.20 -14.88
C MET A 154 -0.04 -1.55 -14.74
N GLU A 155 0.72 -1.46 -15.82
CA GLU A 155 2.18 -1.55 -15.76
C GLU A 155 2.78 -0.29 -15.14
N MET A 156 3.88 -0.44 -14.41
CA MET A 156 4.77 0.68 -14.11
C MET A 156 5.36 1.19 -15.42
N LEU A 157 5.34 2.50 -15.61
CA LEU A 157 5.75 3.18 -16.83
C LEU A 157 7.22 3.64 -16.74
N PRO A 158 7.94 3.63 -17.87
CA PRO A 158 9.27 4.24 -17.98
C PRO A 158 9.20 5.76 -17.84
N LEU A 159 10.36 6.40 -17.70
CA LEU A 159 10.49 7.83 -17.37
C LEU A 159 9.93 8.79 -18.44
N GLU A 160 9.83 8.32 -19.69
CA GLU A 160 9.37 9.12 -20.84
C GLU A 160 7.84 9.14 -20.99
N GLN A 161 7.13 8.35 -20.19
CA GLN A 161 5.67 8.29 -20.19
C GLN A 161 5.11 8.98 -18.94
N SER A 162 3.83 9.32 -18.95
CA SER A 162 3.19 9.98 -17.80
C SER A 162 2.02 9.16 -17.29
N TYR A 163 1.77 9.25 -15.99
CA TYR A 163 0.63 8.59 -15.38
C TYR A 163 -0.59 9.51 -15.41
N SER A 164 -1.75 8.94 -15.69
CA SER A 164 -3.03 9.65 -15.59
C SER A 164 -3.76 9.31 -14.29
N PHE A 165 -3.06 9.34 -13.16
CA PHE A 165 -3.63 9.00 -11.87
C PHE A 165 -4.82 9.90 -11.52
N LYS A 166 -5.84 9.29 -10.93
CA LYS A 166 -7.10 9.94 -10.56
C LYS A 166 -7.39 9.80 -9.07
N PRO A 167 -7.91 10.86 -8.43
CA PRO A 167 -8.46 10.81 -7.08
C PRO A 167 -9.42 9.64 -6.84
N GLY A 168 -9.31 9.01 -5.68
CA GLY A 168 -10.24 7.96 -5.25
C GLY A 168 -10.04 6.58 -5.88
N LEU A 169 -9.10 6.44 -6.82
CA LEU A 169 -8.72 5.14 -7.40
C LEU A 169 -7.48 4.56 -6.73
N ILE A 170 -7.39 3.23 -6.72
CA ILE A 170 -6.24 2.48 -6.24
C ILE A 170 -5.56 1.81 -7.44
N TYR A 171 -4.30 2.15 -7.68
CA TYR A 171 -3.52 1.62 -8.79
C TYR A 171 -2.59 0.51 -8.31
N ASN A 172 -2.79 -0.69 -8.83
CA ASN A 172 -1.87 -1.81 -8.69
C ASN A 172 -0.88 -1.75 -9.87
N LEU A 173 0.29 -1.15 -9.63
CA LEU A 173 1.36 -1.06 -10.63
C LEU A 173 2.16 -2.36 -10.68
N ASP A 174 2.21 -3.00 -11.84
CA ASP A 174 3.19 -4.06 -12.09
C ASP A 174 4.56 -3.44 -12.33
N GLY A 175 5.41 -3.49 -11.30
CA GLY A 175 6.78 -3.01 -11.34
C GLY A 175 7.77 -4.07 -11.80
N SER A 176 7.33 -5.25 -12.28
CA SER A 176 8.23 -6.37 -12.57
C SER A 176 9.29 -6.08 -13.64
N SER A 177 9.12 -5.03 -14.44
CA SER A 177 10.10 -4.58 -15.43
C SER A 177 11.25 -3.75 -14.84
N PHE A 178 11.07 -3.19 -13.63
CA PHE A 178 12.03 -2.27 -13.00
C PHE A 178 12.47 -2.72 -11.60
N ILE A 179 11.57 -3.35 -10.84
CA ILE A 179 11.82 -3.95 -9.52
C ILE A 179 12.10 -5.44 -9.77
N CYS A 180 13.29 -5.77 -10.23
CA CYS A 180 13.62 -7.11 -10.73
C CYS A 180 15.01 -7.62 -10.38
N GLU A 181 15.89 -6.78 -9.83
CA GLU A 181 17.22 -7.20 -9.39
C GLU A 181 17.11 -8.06 -8.13
N MET A 182 17.61 -9.29 -8.23
CA MET A 182 17.47 -10.28 -7.17
C MET A 182 18.62 -10.15 -6.17
N GLU A 183 18.29 -9.92 -4.89
CA GLU A 183 19.28 -9.90 -3.81
C GLU A 183 18.89 -10.83 -2.64
N GLY A 184 19.80 -11.73 -2.28
CA GLY A 184 19.63 -12.66 -1.16
C GLY A 184 18.34 -13.48 -1.24
N SER A 185 17.79 -13.88 -0.09
CA SER A 185 16.51 -14.60 -0.02
C SER A 185 15.28 -13.71 -0.22
N GLY A 186 15.47 -12.38 -0.18
CA GLY A 186 14.41 -11.39 -0.35
C GLY A 186 14.04 -11.11 -1.81
N GLY A 187 14.91 -11.48 -2.76
CA GLY A 187 14.70 -11.19 -4.17
C GLY A 187 14.71 -9.69 -4.42
N ALA A 188 13.83 -9.19 -5.29
CA ALA A 188 13.72 -7.78 -5.63
C ALA A 188 12.99 -6.93 -4.58
N HIS A 189 12.77 -7.44 -3.36
CA HIS A 189 11.99 -6.73 -2.33
C HIS A 189 12.57 -5.35 -1.98
N ASN A 190 13.90 -5.23 -1.95
CA ASN A 190 14.59 -3.97 -1.66
C ASN A 190 15.01 -3.21 -2.92
N ASP A 191 14.70 -3.75 -4.11
CA ASP A 191 15.06 -3.18 -5.41
C ASP A 191 14.14 -2.01 -5.81
N ILE A 192 13.95 -1.08 -4.87
CA ILE A 192 12.97 0.01 -4.98
C ILE A 192 13.63 1.37 -5.21
N ALA A 193 14.96 1.45 -5.07
CA ALA A 193 15.75 2.64 -5.34
C ALA A 193 15.97 2.79 -6.86
N LYS A 194 14.86 2.84 -7.61
CA LYS A 194 14.82 2.95 -9.07
C LYS A 194 14.22 4.29 -9.50
N PRO A 195 14.73 4.89 -10.59
CA PRO A 195 14.12 6.09 -11.17
C PRO A 195 12.63 5.95 -11.44
N GLU A 196 12.17 4.77 -11.88
CA GLU A 196 10.77 4.51 -12.26
C GLU A 196 9.84 4.44 -11.05
N VAL A 197 10.33 3.93 -9.93
CA VAL A 197 9.62 3.98 -8.65
C VAL A 197 9.50 5.43 -8.18
N ALA A 198 10.58 6.21 -8.27
CA ALA A 198 10.55 7.63 -7.94
C ALA A 198 9.62 8.43 -8.86
N HIS A 199 9.60 8.09 -10.15
CA HIS A 199 8.71 8.68 -11.15
C HIS A 199 7.24 8.42 -10.82
N ALA A 200 6.86 7.18 -10.52
CA ALA A 200 5.49 6.85 -10.10
C ALA A 200 5.09 7.59 -8.81
N VAL A 201 6.00 7.67 -7.83
CA VAL A 201 5.78 8.44 -6.59
C VAL A 201 5.55 9.91 -6.92
N TRP A 202 6.42 10.51 -7.74
CA TRP A 202 6.35 11.92 -8.10
C TRP A 202 5.06 12.26 -8.83
N GLU A 203 4.66 11.47 -9.82
CA GLU A 203 3.42 11.64 -10.59
C GLU A 203 2.18 11.57 -9.69
N ALA A 204 2.18 10.69 -8.69
CA ALA A 204 1.13 10.63 -7.68
C ALA A 204 1.09 11.87 -6.76
N THR A 205 2.18 12.64 -6.67
CA THR A 205 2.19 13.90 -5.89
C THR A 205 1.82 15.12 -6.73
N ILE A 206 2.15 15.16 -8.02
CA ILE A 206 1.87 16.32 -8.87
C ILE A 206 0.53 16.24 -9.61
N GLY A 207 -0.04 15.05 -9.78
CA GLY A 207 -1.34 14.82 -10.40
C GLY A 207 -2.50 15.49 -9.65
N ARG A 208 -3.50 15.97 -10.41
CA ARG A 208 -4.80 16.46 -9.92
C ARG A 208 -5.93 15.67 -10.57
#